data_AF-A0A7W5UY33-F1
#
_entry.id   AF-A0A7W5UY33-F1
#
_cell.length_a   1.000
_cell.length_b   1.000
_cell.length_c   1.000
_cell.angle_alpha   90.00
_cell.angle_beta   90.00
_cell.angle_gamma   90.00
#
_symmetry.space_group_name_H-M   'P 1'
#
loop_
_entity.id
_entity.type
_entity.pdbx_description
1 polymer ?
#
loop_
_entity_poly.entity_id
_entity_poly.type
_entity_poly.pdbx_seq_one_letter_code
_entity_poly.pdbx_strand_id
1 'polypeptide(L)'
;MKTKIYLNILAVGMLAFMGSCASDEPIERGNGTDGGSSSALTSFSSVSPNRLVKYTPRTSMGGHDYLAGSRFYWELGDNIYVKDDNNALQKSSTSNISATQPRARFQVPGAYTAQNTYEVYYTGAAAGATSDKVIISTSQTQTSPNTAKHIGGVGDCGTSTATRVGDHFEFMLNHKAAYLCFLPRVTNAELGKNVFLTKIVVKSDNAIAGDYTLSMAGLSSAPTANAATEITLTTQGTTLPNGFPLSNTVTSVATNAAYMVIAPGTHSLTVDYYIKDPVTGVEGAITKTLPTGKLFEANKVYDITANLTPTDYSDRKYYMWDAKQNYWYGVSDYPIVNGQSNSNYARNDADPRWFNTINNSAQASFSCQTCPNVNEMIWYCLKGNPHWDSEHVWSRDSHLYKGGMWFKRKAKIAEENGKNISDLANAAPDGRDFRNLLEVVTNNSFTLGVPSITEIENYFYLPALGSSYNGAIASIGVGGLYWSLNTIPHGNRNAYYLVFSAVTIYVGNEDRYWGFSVGTFE
;
A
#
# COMPACT_ATOMS: atom_id res chain seq x y z
N MET A 1 14.86 55.37 5.07
CA MET A 1 15.36 54.49 3.98
C MET A 1 14.36 53.35 3.85
N LYS A 2 13.56 53.35 2.79
CA LYS A 2 12.53 52.33 2.53
C LYS A 2 13.18 51.22 1.70
N THR A 3 13.26 50.00 2.24
CA THR A 3 13.72 48.84 1.45
C THR A 3 12.64 47.78 1.47
N LYS A 4 12.17 47.46 0.27
CA LYS A 4 10.99 46.68 -0.06
C LYS A 4 11.28 45.18 0.12
N ILE A 5 10.37 44.47 0.75
CA ILE A 5 10.30 43.00 0.75
C ILE A 5 9.64 42.58 -0.57
N TYR A 6 10.36 41.84 -1.41
CA TYR A 6 9.81 41.19 -2.59
C TYR A 6 9.29 39.81 -2.18
N LEU A 7 7.96 39.68 -2.12
CA LEU A 7 7.26 38.41 -1.95
C LEU A 7 7.10 37.78 -3.35
N ASN A 8 7.94 36.81 -3.69
CA ASN A 8 7.78 35.99 -4.89
C ASN A 8 6.69 34.94 -4.64
N ILE A 9 5.45 35.27 -4.98
CA ILE A 9 4.36 34.30 -5.13
C ILE A 9 4.52 33.67 -6.52
N LEU A 10 4.97 32.43 -6.58
CA LEU A 10 4.88 31.62 -7.80
C LEU A 10 3.53 30.89 -7.80
N ALA A 11 2.56 31.48 -8.48
CA ALA A 11 1.27 30.87 -8.78
C ALA A 11 1.39 30.03 -10.07
N VAL A 12 1.13 28.73 -9.97
CA VAL A 12 0.96 27.79 -11.10
C VAL A 12 -0.03 26.71 -10.60
N GLY A 13 -1.15 26.37 -11.22
CA GLY A 13 -1.90 26.90 -12.35
C GLY A 13 -3.31 26.32 -12.20
N MET A 14 -4.32 27.19 -12.22
CA MET A 14 -5.73 26.83 -12.09
C MET A 14 -6.19 26.25 -13.43
N LEU A 15 -6.47 24.94 -13.49
CA LEU A 15 -7.01 24.32 -14.71
C LEU A 15 -8.44 24.82 -14.94
N ALA A 16 -8.64 25.42 -16.11
CA ALA A 16 -9.93 25.85 -16.62
C ALA A 16 -10.84 24.64 -16.84
N PHE A 17 -11.98 24.62 -16.15
CA PHE A 17 -13.12 23.80 -16.56
C PHE A 17 -13.72 24.43 -17.82
N MET A 18 -13.38 23.91 -18.99
CA MET A 18 -14.23 24.11 -20.16
C MET A 18 -15.45 23.20 -19.99
N GLY A 19 -16.59 23.81 -19.67
CA GLY A 19 -17.89 23.18 -19.84
C GLY A 19 -18.09 22.89 -21.33
N SER A 20 -17.88 21.64 -21.74
CA SER A 20 -18.38 21.15 -23.02
C SER A 20 -19.89 20.93 -22.86
N CYS A 21 -20.67 21.88 -23.37
CA CYS A 21 -22.05 21.60 -23.74
C CYS A 21 -22.03 20.45 -24.74
N ALA A 22 -22.61 19.30 -24.35
CA ALA A 22 -22.89 18.23 -25.29
C ALA A 22 -23.87 18.74 -26.34
N SER A 23 -23.36 19.18 -27.48
CA SER A 23 -24.14 19.28 -28.71
C SER A 23 -24.34 17.88 -29.26
N ASP A 24 -25.61 17.50 -29.46
CA ASP A 24 -25.97 16.31 -30.23
C ASP A 24 -25.53 16.53 -31.69
N GLU A 25 -24.33 16.10 -32.04
CA GLU A 25 -23.91 16.00 -33.43
C GLU A 25 -24.42 14.68 -34.05
N PRO A 26 -25.03 14.73 -35.25
CA PRO A 26 -25.41 13.52 -35.98
C PRO A 26 -24.15 12.83 -36.50
N ILE A 27 -24.03 11.53 -36.20
CA ILE A 27 -22.95 10.67 -36.71
C ILE A 27 -23.12 10.52 -38.23
N GLU A 28 -22.16 11.03 -39.01
CA GLU A 28 -22.13 10.93 -40.47
C GLU A 28 -22.02 9.48 -40.99
N ARG A 29 -22.65 9.23 -42.14
CA ARG A 29 -22.67 7.96 -42.87
C ARG A 29 -21.37 7.75 -43.64
N GLY A 30 -20.69 6.63 -43.40
CA GLY A 30 -19.78 6.04 -44.38
C GLY A 30 -20.56 5.15 -45.36
N ASN A 31 -20.68 5.55 -46.62
CA ASN A 31 -21.15 4.68 -47.70
C ASN A 31 -20.00 3.75 -48.13
N GLY A 32 -20.12 2.46 -47.85
CA GLY A 32 -19.29 1.41 -48.44
C GLY A 32 -20.05 0.72 -49.57
N THR A 33 -19.44 0.65 -50.76
CA THR A 33 -19.96 0.00 -51.96
C THR A 33 -19.86 -1.53 -51.88
N ASP A 34 -20.91 -2.19 -52.37
CA ASP A 34 -21.09 -3.65 -52.46
C ASP A 34 -20.03 -4.40 -53.26
N GLY A 35 -19.69 -5.61 -52.79
CA GLY A 35 -18.95 -6.60 -53.57
C GLY A 35 -18.48 -7.81 -52.75
N GLY A 36 -19.26 -8.91 -52.78
CA GLY A 36 -18.88 -10.23 -52.26
C GLY A 36 -19.70 -10.65 -51.03
N SER A 37 -20.19 -11.89 -51.00
CA SER A 37 -21.18 -12.41 -50.05
C SER A 37 -20.86 -12.07 -48.58
N SER A 38 -21.37 -10.94 -48.11
CA SER A 38 -21.36 -10.53 -46.72
C SER A 38 -22.71 -10.86 -46.13
N SER A 39 -22.72 -11.50 -44.96
CA SER A 39 -23.90 -11.45 -44.11
C SER A 39 -24.24 -9.97 -43.88
N ALA A 40 -25.48 -9.56 -44.15
CA ALA A 40 -25.91 -8.18 -43.94
C ALA A 40 -25.56 -7.76 -42.49
N LEU A 41 -24.81 -6.68 -42.35
CA LEU A 41 -24.41 -6.16 -41.04
C LEU A 41 -25.55 -5.31 -40.46
N THR A 42 -25.86 -5.53 -39.19
CA THR A 42 -26.84 -4.72 -38.45
C THR A 42 -26.11 -3.86 -37.43
N SER A 43 -26.49 -2.58 -37.35
CA SER A 43 -25.91 -1.61 -36.44
C SER A 43 -26.53 -1.72 -35.04
N PHE A 44 -25.67 -1.83 -34.03
CA PHE A 44 -26.01 -1.75 -32.61
C PHE A 44 -25.25 -0.58 -31.99
N SER A 45 -25.96 0.45 -31.54
CA SER A 45 -25.38 1.67 -30.98
C SER A 45 -25.61 1.73 -29.47
N SER A 46 -24.55 1.93 -28.70
CA SER A 46 -24.69 2.24 -27.28
C SER A 46 -25.15 3.68 -27.11
N VAL A 47 -26.11 3.90 -26.22
CA VAL A 47 -26.73 5.22 -25.99
C VAL A 47 -26.45 5.72 -24.60
N SER A 48 -26.42 7.04 -24.41
CA SER A 48 -26.25 7.65 -23.08
C SER A 48 -27.49 7.59 -22.18
N PRO A 49 -27.33 7.65 -20.84
CA PRO A 49 -28.37 7.65 -19.81
C PRO A 49 -29.49 8.64 -20.05
N ASN A 50 -29.17 9.74 -20.72
CA ASN A 50 -30.09 10.87 -20.87
C ASN A 50 -31.18 10.59 -21.90
N ARG A 51 -31.05 9.57 -22.77
CA ARG A 51 -32.05 9.22 -23.80
C ARG A 51 -32.99 8.11 -23.36
N LEU A 52 -32.50 7.13 -22.59
CA LEU A 52 -33.29 6.06 -21.99
C LEU A 52 -33.21 6.25 -20.48
N VAL A 53 -34.27 6.81 -19.88
CA VAL A 53 -34.30 7.02 -18.43
C VAL A 53 -33.93 5.72 -17.74
N LYS A 54 -32.84 5.77 -16.96
CA LYS A 54 -32.25 4.74 -16.08
C LYS A 54 -31.02 4.03 -16.70
N TYR A 55 -29.82 4.46 -16.29
CA TYR A 55 -28.48 3.82 -16.35
C TYR A 55 -27.45 4.40 -17.36
N THR A 56 -26.15 4.20 -17.10
CA THR A 56 -24.99 4.79 -17.83
C THR A 56 -24.32 3.72 -18.71
N PRO A 57 -23.70 4.02 -19.89
CA PRO A 57 -23.25 3.05 -20.93
C PRO A 57 -21.70 2.93 -20.97
N ARG A 58 -21.12 1.75 -21.25
CA ARG A 58 -19.93 1.36 -20.46
C ARG A 58 -18.97 0.29 -20.97
N THR A 59 -17.65 0.52 -20.97
CA THR A 59 -16.56 -0.50 -21.02
C THR A 59 -15.16 0.04 -20.58
N SER A 60 -15.10 0.78 -19.48
CA SER A 60 -13.93 1.20 -18.68
C SER A 60 -14.41 2.33 -17.76
N MET A 61 -13.94 2.52 -16.52
CA MET A 61 -14.32 3.72 -15.72
C MET A 61 -13.41 4.91 -16.02
N GLY A 62 -13.99 6.06 -16.37
CA GLY A 62 -13.27 7.33 -16.49
C GLY A 62 -13.77 8.32 -15.45
N GLY A 63 -12.90 8.69 -14.52
CA GLY A 63 -13.20 9.62 -13.43
C GLY A 63 -14.28 9.08 -12.48
N HIS A 64 -13.86 8.53 -11.35
CA HIS A 64 -14.77 8.27 -10.23
C HIS A 64 -15.00 9.58 -9.47
N ASP A 65 -16.23 10.07 -9.45
CA ASP A 65 -16.60 11.17 -8.56
C ASP A 65 -16.81 10.55 -7.17
N TYR A 66 -15.94 10.90 -6.21
CA TYR A 66 -15.98 10.39 -4.84
C TYR A 66 -17.39 10.52 -4.25
N LEU A 67 -17.97 9.41 -3.75
CA LEU A 67 -19.34 9.31 -3.23
C LEU A 67 -20.48 9.58 -4.26
N ALA A 68 -20.17 9.84 -5.53
CA ALA A 68 -21.14 10.10 -6.60
C ALA A 68 -21.10 9.05 -7.74
N GLY A 69 -20.11 8.14 -7.72
CA GLY A 69 -20.01 6.98 -8.62
C GLY A 69 -19.11 7.21 -9.85
N SER A 70 -18.99 6.19 -10.70
CA SER A 70 -18.13 6.22 -11.89
C SER A 70 -18.91 6.38 -13.20
N ARG A 71 -18.33 7.10 -14.15
CA ARG A 71 -18.74 7.09 -15.57
C ARG A 71 -17.94 6.04 -16.29
N PHE A 72 -18.56 5.35 -17.25
CA PHE A 72 -17.86 4.37 -18.05
C PHE A 72 -17.76 4.76 -19.53
N TYR A 73 -16.75 4.24 -20.24
CA TYR A 73 -16.37 4.61 -21.62
C TYR A 73 -16.04 3.38 -22.45
N TRP A 74 -16.05 3.52 -23.77
CA TRP A 74 -15.60 2.51 -24.72
C TRP A 74 -14.15 2.67 -25.13
N GLU A 75 -13.41 1.56 -25.14
CA GLU A 75 -11.99 1.48 -25.47
C GLU A 75 -11.74 0.67 -26.74
N LEU A 76 -10.60 0.93 -27.37
CA LEU A 76 -10.16 0.19 -28.54
C LEU A 76 -10.09 -1.32 -28.24
N GLY A 77 -10.70 -2.12 -29.13
CA GLY A 77 -10.73 -3.58 -28.99
C GLY A 77 -11.97 -4.13 -28.27
N ASP A 78 -12.82 -3.26 -27.69
CA ASP A 78 -14.12 -3.71 -27.18
C ASP A 78 -15.00 -4.28 -28.30
N ASN A 79 -15.68 -5.35 -27.98
CA ASN A 79 -16.62 -6.05 -28.86
C ASN A 79 -17.89 -6.38 -28.11
N ILE A 80 -19.00 -6.52 -28.83
CA ILE A 80 -20.24 -7.07 -28.28
C ILE A 80 -20.58 -8.38 -28.98
N TYR A 81 -21.41 -9.17 -28.32
CA TYR A 81 -22.03 -10.36 -28.87
C TYR A 81 -23.54 -10.20 -28.81
N VAL A 82 -24.23 -10.52 -29.89
CA VAL A 82 -25.68 -10.38 -29.98
C VAL A 82 -26.29 -11.68 -30.46
N LYS A 83 -27.31 -12.17 -29.76
CA LYS A 83 -28.05 -13.36 -30.15
C LYS A 83 -28.99 -13.03 -31.31
N ASP A 84 -28.82 -13.69 -32.46
CA ASP A 84 -29.61 -13.45 -33.66
C ASP A 84 -30.95 -14.22 -33.69
N ASP A 85 -31.73 -14.05 -34.76
CA ASP A 85 -33.01 -14.75 -34.97
C ASP A 85 -32.89 -16.29 -34.98
N ASN A 86 -31.70 -16.83 -35.25
CA ASN A 86 -31.42 -18.27 -35.24
C ASN A 86 -30.90 -18.75 -33.88
N ASN A 87 -30.96 -17.91 -32.84
CA ASN A 87 -30.38 -18.14 -31.52
C ASN A 87 -28.85 -18.31 -31.50
N ALA A 88 -28.14 -17.89 -32.55
CA ALA A 88 -26.68 -17.91 -32.60
C ALA A 88 -26.10 -16.60 -32.02
N LEU A 89 -25.04 -16.70 -31.22
CA LEU A 89 -24.32 -15.53 -30.70
C LEU A 89 -23.32 -15.02 -31.74
N GLN A 90 -23.58 -13.82 -32.25
CA GLN A 90 -22.78 -13.19 -33.28
C GLN A 90 -21.88 -12.11 -32.67
N LYS A 91 -20.58 -12.18 -32.95
CA LYS A 91 -19.60 -11.18 -32.51
C LYS A 91 -19.65 -9.97 -33.44
N SER A 92 -19.56 -8.75 -32.90
CA SER A 92 -19.34 -7.55 -33.70
C SER A 92 -18.09 -7.68 -34.57
N SER A 93 -18.22 -7.39 -35.87
CA SER A 93 -17.11 -7.47 -36.83
C SER A 93 -16.30 -6.19 -36.89
N THR A 94 -16.95 -5.04 -36.72
CA THR A 94 -16.32 -3.71 -36.69
C THR A 94 -17.04 -2.80 -35.70
N SER A 95 -16.35 -1.75 -35.26
CA SER A 95 -16.94 -0.68 -34.45
C SER A 95 -16.37 0.68 -34.87
N ASN A 96 -17.02 1.77 -34.46
CA ASN A 96 -16.52 3.14 -34.67
C ASN A 96 -15.57 3.60 -33.54
N ILE A 97 -15.07 2.69 -32.70
CA ILE A 97 -14.21 3.05 -31.58
C ILE A 97 -12.82 3.39 -32.10
N SER A 98 -12.43 4.67 -31.94
CA SER A 98 -11.12 5.18 -32.37
C SER A 98 -10.28 5.73 -31.21
N ALA A 99 -10.92 6.03 -30.08
CA ALA A 99 -10.32 6.45 -28.82
C ALA A 99 -11.30 6.14 -27.67
N THR A 100 -10.90 6.43 -26.43
CA THR A 100 -11.81 6.40 -25.27
C THR A 100 -13.03 7.27 -25.55
N GLN A 101 -14.23 6.70 -25.63
CA GLN A 101 -15.44 7.44 -26.03
C GLN A 101 -16.71 6.96 -25.29
N PRO A 102 -17.66 7.85 -24.97
CA PRO A 102 -18.83 7.50 -24.13
C PRO A 102 -19.90 6.67 -24.87
N ARG A 103 -19.83 6.58 -26.20
CA ARG A 103 -20.77 5.85 -27.06
C ARG A 103 -20.00 5.12 -28.15
N ALA A 104 -20.52 4.00 -28.60
CA ALA A 104 -19.94 3.20 -29.66
C ALA A 104 -21.05 2.61 -30.53
N ARG A 105 -20.77 2.47 -31.82
CA ARG A 105 -21.59 1.76 -32.79
C ARG A 105 -20.83 0.52 -33.24
N PHE A 106 -21.49 -0.62 -33.15
CA PHE A 106 -21.00 -1.93 -33.54
C PHE A 106 -21.76 -2.42 -34.76
N GLN A 107 -21.03 -3.00 -35.71
CA GLN A 107 -21.63 -3.73 -36.83
C GLN A 107 -21.60 -5.21 -36.51
N VAL A 108 -22.77 -5.85 -36.45
CA VAL A 108 -22.92 -7.24 -36.05
C VAL A 108 -23.49 -8.04 -37.23
N PRO A 109 -22.83 -9.12 -37.68
CA PRO A 109 -23.39 -10.00 -38.70
C PRO A 109 -24.55 -10.80 -38.11
N GLY A 110 -25.51 -11.23 -38.93
CA GLY A 110 -26.59 -12.11 -38.50
C GLY A 110 -27.96 -11.64 -38.97
N ALA A 111 -29.00 -12.37 -38.58
CA ALA A 111 -30.39 -12.03 -38.87
C ALA A 111 -31.03 -11.31 -37.67
N TYR A 112 -31.45 -10.07 -37.88
CA TYR A 112 -32.07 -9.21 -36.86
C TYR A 112 -33.35 -8.57 -37.36
N THR A 113 -34.25 -9.38 -37.91
CA THR A 113 -35.48 -8.91 -38.59
C THR A 113 -36.76 -9.41 -37.92
N ALA A 114 -36.71 -10.56 -37.24
CA ALA A 114 -37.91 -11.14 -36.65
C ALA A 114 -38.36 -10.46 -35.35
N GLN A 115 -37.47 -9.73 -34.66
CA GLN A 115 -37.75 -9.15 -33.35
C GLN A 115 -37.43 -7.65 -33.31
N ASN A 116 -38.04 -6.95 -32.35
CA ASN A 116 -37.73 -5.55 -32.05
C ASN A 116 -36.71 -5.38 -30.92
N THR A 117 -36.30 -6.48 -30.30
CA THR A 117 -35.33 -6.48 -29.22
C THR A 117 -34.39 -7.68 -29.30
N TYR A 118 -33.13 -7.51 -28.94
CA TYR A 118 -32.13 -8.58 -28.92
C TYR A 118 -31.24 -8.51 -27.68
N GLU A 119 -30.78 -9.66 -27.20
CA GLU A 119 -29.84 -9.74 -26.09
C GLU A 119 -28.43 -9.39 -26.54
N VAL A 120 -27.78 -8.50 -25.80
CA VAL A 120 -26.41 -8.04 -26.02
C VAL A 120 -25.56 -8.45 -24.83
N TYR A 121 -24.39 -9.02 -25.12
CA TYR A 121 -23.40 -9.46 -24.16
C TYR A 121 -22.09 -8.72 -24.41
N TYR A 122 -21.46 -8.26 -23.33
CA TYR A 122 -20.11 -7.71 -23.30
C TYR A 122 -19.30 -8.52 -22.29
N THR A 123 -18.23 -9.15 -22.73
CA THR A 123 -17.40 -10.05 -21.90
C THR A 123 -15.99 -9.51 -21.65
N GLY A 124 -15.76 -8.23 -21.94
CA GLY A 124 -14.45 -7.61 -21.83
C GLY A 124 -13.61 -7.76 -23.10
N ALA A 125 -12.42 -7.20 -23.05
CA ALA A 125 -11.34 -7.34 -24.03
C ALA A 125 -10.24 -8.30 -23.55
N ALA A 126 -10.47 -9.03 -22.45
CA ALA A 126 -9.52 -9.99 -21.91
C ALA A 126 -9.17 -11.07 -22.95
N ALA A 127 -7.89 -11.45 -23.03
CA ALA A 127 -7.47 -12.54 -23.91
C ALA A 127 -8.17 -13.85 -23.51
N GLY A 128 -8.85 -14.50 -24.46
CA GLY A 128 -9.61 -15.72 -24.21
C GLY A 128 -11.04 -15.51 -23.71
N ALA A 129 -11.52 -14.27 -23.58
CA ALA A 129 -12.94 -13.99 -23.44
C ALA A 129 -13.71 -14.46 -24.69
N THR A 130 -14.87 -15.08 -24.47
CA THR A 130 -15.77 -15.55 -25.54
C THR A 130 -17.13 -14.86 -25.40
N SER A 131 -18.13 -15.27 -26.15
CA SER A 131 -19.48 -14.69 -26.10
C SER A 131 -20.15 -14.76 -24.73
N ASP A 132 -19.75 -15.73 -23.91
CA ASP A 132 -20.34 -16.04 -22.61
C ASP A 132 -19.29 -16.32 -21.53
N LYS A 133 -17.99 -16.22 -21.83
CA LYS A 133 -16.91 -16.39 -20.85
C LYS A 133 -16.28 -15.06 -20.49
N VAL A 134 -16.31 -14.73 -19.20
CA VAL A 134 -15.61 -13.58 -18.61
C VAL A 134 -14.44 -14.08 -17.79
N ILE A 135 -13.29 -13.43 -17.92
CA ILE A 135 -12.08 -13.76 -17.14
C ILE A 135 -11.79 -12.58 -16.22
N ILE A 136 -11.97 -12.79 -14.91
CA ILE A 136 -11.54 -11.84 -13.89
C ILE A 136 -10.10 -12.19 -13.51
N SER A 137 -9.16 -11.34 -13.92
CA SER A 137 -7.72 -11.63 -13.81
C SER A 137 -7.22 -11.45 -12.37
N THR A 138 -6.35 -12.37 -11.94
CA THR A 138 -5.58 -12.26 -10.69
C THR A 138 -4.45 -11.25 -10.78
N SER A 139 -4.02 -10.89 -11.98
CA SER A 139 -3.02 -9.86 -12.23
C SER A 139 -3.66 -8.71 -13.01
N GLN A 140 -3.76 -7.57 -12.35
CA GLN A 140 -4.31 -6.33 -12.90
C GLN A 140 -3.23 -5.26 -12.88
N THR A 141 -3.25 -4.33 -13.83
CA THR A 141 -2.26 -3.25 -13.90
C THR A 141 -2.93 -1.95 -14.28
N GLN A 142 -2.70 -0.92 -13.46
CA GLN A 142 -3.14 0.44 -13.71
C GLN A 142 -1.93 1.37 -13.68
N THR A 143 -1.56 1.93 -14.82
CA THR A 143 -0.29 2.66 -14.97
C THR A 143 -0.40 4.17 -14.71
N SER A 144 -1.60 4.67 -14.38
CA SER A 144 -1.82 6.07 -14.01
C SER A 144 -2.94 6.20 -12.98
N PRO A 145 -2.89 7.16 -12.05
CA PRO A 145 -3.99 7.40 -11.11
C PRO A 145 -5.30 7.72 -11.81
N ASN A 146 -6.42 7.41 -11.16
CA ASN A 146 -7.77 7.78 -11.60
C ASN A 146 -8.09 7.42 -13.07
N THR A 147 -7.61 6.27 -13.53
CA THR A 147 -8.01 5.71 -14.82
C THR A 147 -8.37 4.26 -14.62
N ALA A 148 -9.47 3.82 -15.20
CA ALA A 148 -9.83 2.41 -15.22
C ALA A 148 -9.81 1.85 -16.64
N LYS A 149 -8.97 2.41 -17.53
CA LYS A 149 -8.74 1.89 -18.89
C LYS A 149 -8.39 0.39 -18.93
N HIS A 150 -7.81 -0.15 -17.87
CA HIS A 150 -7.41 -1.55 -17.81
C HIS A 150 -8.57 -2.52 -17.57
N ILE A 151 -9.70 -2.07 -16.99
CA ILE A 151 -10.73 -2.97 -16.45
C ILE A 151 -11.41 -3.82 -17.52
N GLY A 152 -11.57 -3.28 -18.75
CA GLY A 152 -12.05 -4.02 -19.91
C GLY A 152 -11.22 -5.27 -20.19
N GLY A 153 -9.90 -5.20 -19.98
CA GLY A 153 -8.98 -6.30 -20.20
C GLY A 153 -8.87 -7.31 -19.04
N VAL A 154 -9.51 -7.07 -17.89
CA VAL A 154 -9.27 -7.88 -16.67
C VAL A 154 -10.53 -8.32 -15.93
N GLY A 155 -11.72 -8.17 -16.53
CA GLY A 155 -12.95 -8.75 -15.98
C GLY A 155 -14.21 -7.88 -16.07
N ASP A 156 -14.11 -6.67 -16.63
CA ASP A 156 -15.31 -5.90 -16.89
C ASP A 156 -16.22 -6.63 -17.89
N CYS A 157 -17.52 -6.62 -17.60
CA CYS A 157 -18.52 -7.34 -18.36
C CYS A 157 -19.90 -6.74 -18.14
N GLY A 158 -20.83 -7.01 -19.05
CA GLY A 158 -22.19 -6.51 -18.95
C GLY A 158 -23.15 -7.17 -19.92
N THR A 159 -24.45 -7.01 -19.67
CA THR A 159 -25.50 -7.45 -20.57
C THR A 159 -26.54 -6.37 -20.79
N SER A 160 -27.27 -6.41 -21.90
CA SER A 160 -28.35 -5.48 -22.21
C SER A 160 -29.41 -6.15 -23.08
N THR A 161 -30.60 -5.58 -23.09
CA THR A 161 -31.58 -5.81 -24.15
C THR A 161 -31.53 -4.60 -25.08
N ALA A 162 -31.08 -4.78 -26.32
CA ALA A 162 -31.11 -3.75 -27.35
C ALA A 162 -32.53 -3.60 -27.90
N THR A 163 -32.93 -2.38 -28.28
CA THR A 163 -34.27 -2.08 -28.84
C THR A 163 -34.13 -1.42 -30.19
N ARG A 164 -34.98 -1.79 -31.16
CA ARG A 164 -34.97 -1.25 -32.52
C ARG A 164 -35.34 0.24 -32.52
N VAL A 165 -34.53 1.05 -33.19
CA VAL A 165 -34.74 2.48 -33.44
C VAL A 165 -34.48 2.75 -34.92
N GLY A 166 -35.55 2.80 -35.71
CA GLY A 166 -35.44 2.93 -37.16
C GLY A 166 -34.71 1.73 -37.79
N ASP A 167 -33.53 2.01 -38.35
CA ASP A 167 -32.69 1.06 -39.09
C ASP A 167 -31.61 0.36 -38.24
N HIS A 168 -31.51 0.68 -36.95
CA HIS A 168 -30.51 0.12 -36.04
C HIS A 168 -31.12 -0.24 -34.69
N PHE A 169 -30.29 -0.77 -33.79
CA PHE A 169 -30.67 -1.05 -32.42
C PHE A 169 -29.89 -0.15 -31.46
N GLU A 170 -30.55 0.30 -30.42
CA GLU A 170 -29.94 1.05 -29.32
C GLU A 170 -29.88 0.17 -28.07
N PHE A 171 -28.77 0.20 -27.34
CA PHE A 171 -28.60 -0.60 -26.11
C PHE A 171 -27.81 0.16 -25.04
N MET A 172 -27.90 -0.34 -23.81
CA MET A 172 -27.22 0.23 -22.67
C MET A 172 -26.80 -0.86 -21.71
N LEU A 173 -25.49 -1.08 -21.62
CA LEU A 173 -24.96 -2.18 -20.82
C LEU A 173 -25.35 -2.05 -19.35
N ASN A 174 -25.78 -3.17 -18.78
CA ASN A 174 -25.86 -3.44 -17.36
C ASN A 174 -24.61 -4.22 -16.91
N HIS A 175 -23.63 -3.59 -16.25
CA HIS A 175 -22.42 -4.30 -15.85
C HIS A 175 -22.71 -5.37 -14.83
N LYS A 176 -21.94 -6.44 -14.93
CA LYS A 176 -22.11 -7.64 -14.11
C LYS A 176 -20.88 -7.95 -13.24
N ALA A 177 -19.86 -7.10 -13.27
CA ALA A 177 -18.73 -7.13 -12.34
C ALA A 177 -18.90 -6.14 -11.18
N ALA A 178 -18.09 -6.30 -10.13
CA ALA A 178 -17.96 -5.35 -9.02
C ALA A 178 -16.58 -4.69 -9.04
N TYR A 179 -16.48 -3.46 -8.54
CA TYR A 179 -15.24 -2.67 -8.61
C TYR A 179 -14.86 -2.11 -7.26
N LEU A 180 -13.58 -2.15 -6.94
CA LEU A 180 -12.99 -1.50 -5.76
C LEU A 180 -12.26 -0.23 -6.20
N CYS A 181 -12.45 0.88 -5.48
CA CYS A 181 -11.68 2.11 -5.64
C CYS A 181 -10.86 2.37 -4.37
N PHE A 182 -9.54 2.28 -4.49
CA PHE A 182 -8.63 2.51 -3.38
C PHE A 182 -8.20 3.97 -3.33
N LEU A 183 -8.29 4.57 -2.14
CA LEU A 183 -7.97 5.98 -1.86
C LEU A 183 -7.01 6.08 -0.67
N PRO A 184 -5.75 5.65 -0.83
CA PRO A 184 -4.76 5.70 0.22
C PRO A 184 -4.27 7.14 0.48
N ARG A 185 -3.78 7.39 1.69
CA ARG A 185 -3.17 8.67 2.10
C ARG A 185 -2.04 8.46 3.09
N VAL A 186 -1.09 9.37 3.13
CA VAL A 186 -0.06 9.46 4.18
C VAL A 186 -0.21 10.82 4.85
N THR A 187 -0.57 10.80 6.13
CA THR A 187 -0.81 12.00 6.95
C THR A 187 0.47 12.73 7.34
N ASN A 188 1.62 12.04 7.40
CA ASN A 188 2.93 12.68 7.47
C ASN A 188 3.32 13.22 6.08
N ALA A 189 3.16 14.52 5.87
CA ALA A 189 3.37 15.15 4.57
C ALA A 189 4.82 15.04 4.05
N GLU A 190 5.81 15.04 4.94
CA GLU A 190 7.22 14.94 4.54
C GLU A 190 7.55 13.51 4.08
N LEU A 191 7.08 12.49 4.80
CA LEU A 191 7.19 11.10 4.35
C LEU A 191 6.44 10.87 3.03
N GLY A 192 5.25 11.43 2.88
CA GLY A 192 4.40 11.26 1.69
C GLY A 192 5.05 11.73 0.38
N LYS A 193 6.02 12.65 0.44
CA LYS A 193 6.82 13.09 -0.72
C LYS A 193 7.81 12.03 -1.20
N ASN A 194 8.21 11.12 -0.30
CA ASN A 194 9.28 10.15 -0.53
C ASN A 194 8.75 8.74 -0.84
N VAL A 195 7.48 8.45 -0.52
CA VAL A 195 6.91 7.10 -0.67
C VAL A 195 5.88 7.01 -1.79
N PHE A 196 5.84 5.85 -2.43
CA PHE A 196 4.97 5.53 -3.56
C PHE A 196 4.26 4.20 -3.30
N LEU A 197 3.00 4.11 -3.72
CA LEU A 197 2.25 2.87 -3.77
C LEU A 197 2.73 2.09 -4.98
N THR A 198 3.26 0.87 -4.81
CA THR A 198 3.74 0.04 -5.93
C THR A 198 2.70 -0.97 -6.39
N LYS A 199 1.99 -1.59 -5.43
CA LYS A 199 0.91 -2.53 -5.70
C LYS A 199 -0.10 -2.60 -4.56
N ILE A 200 -1.30 -3.10 -4.88
CA ILE A 200 -2.34 -3.46 -3.92
C ILE A 200 -2.65 -4.94 -4.10
N VAL A 201 -2.61 -5.71 -3.01
CA VAL A 201 -3.01 -7.12 -3.01
C VAL A 201 -4.30 -7.24 -2.21
N VAL A 202 -5.36 -7.75 -2.85
CA VAL A 202 -6.63 -8.05 -2.19
C VAL A 202 -6.75 -9.54 -2.01
N LYS A 203 -6.95 -9.97 -0.76
CA LYS A 203 -7.20 -11.36 -0.36
C LYS A 203 -8.63 -11.50 0.11
N SER A 204 -9.23 -12.65 -0.13
CA SER A 204 -10.63 -12.97 0.20
C SER A 204 -10.74 -14.35 0.85
N ASP A 205 -11.83 -14.57 1.58
CA ASP A 205 -12.22 -15.87 2.14
C ASP A 205 -12.77 -16.85 1.10
N ASN A 206 -13.19 -16.34 -0.06
CA ASN A 206 -13.69 -17.13 -1.19
C ASN A 206 -13.26 -16.50 -2.54
N ALA A 207 -13.61 -17.16 -3.65
CA ALA A 207 -13.14 -16.75 -4.98
C ALA A 207 -13.65 -15.36 -5.39
N ILE A 208 -12.71 -14.48 -5.74
CA ILE A 208 -12.95 -13.12 -6.25
C ILE A 208 -12.43 -12.95 -7.70
N ALA A 209 -11.73 -13.96 -8.22
CA ALA A 209 -11.19 -14.03 -9.58
C ALA A 209 -11.32 -15.44 -10.15
N GLY A 210 -11.24 -15.54 -11.48
CA GLY A 210 -11.38 -16.79 -12.24
C GLY A 210 -12.17 -16.62 -13.54
N ASP A 211 -12.51 -17.75 -14.15
CA ASP A 211 -13.33 -17.82 -15.34
C ASP A 211 -14.80 -17.95 -14.92
N TYR A 212 -15.69 -17.12 -15.46
CA TYR A 212 -17.12 -17.12 -15.14
C TYR A 212 -17.95 -17.20 -16.41
N THR A 213 -19.13 -17.81 -16.31
CA THR A 213 -20.13 -17.73 -17.38
C THR A 213 -20.98 -16.48 -17.21
N LEU A 214 -21.16 -15.70 -18.26
CA LEU A 214 -22.03 -14.53 -18.32
C LEU A 214 -23.39 -14.91 -18.90
N SER A 215 -24.44 -14.57 -18.18
CA SER A 215 -25.83 -14.66 -18.62
C SER A 215 -26.51 -13.29 -18.50
N MET A 216 -27.74 -13.16 -19.02
CA MET A 216 -28.55 -11.96 -18.80
C MET A 216 -28.76 -11.64 -17.30
N ALA A 217 -28.80 -12.66 -16.44
CA ALA A 217 -28.89 -12.49 -14.99
C ALA A 217 -27.59 -11.89 -14.42
N GLY A 218 -26.44 -12.34 -14.90
CA GLY A 218 -25.12 -11.89 -14.49
C GLY A 218 -24.07 -12.98 -14.62
N LEU A 219 -22.95 -12.80 -13.93
CA LEU A 219 -21.94 -13.83 -13.78
C LEU A 219 -22.49 -15.03 -12.99
N SER A 220 -21.99 -16.22 -13.30
CA SER A 220 -22.24 -17.42 -12.49
C SER A 220 -21.84 -17.18 -11.03
N SER A 221 -22.56 -17.78 -10.08
CA SER A 221 -22.31 -17.59 -8.64
C SER A 221 -20.96 -18.13 -8.16
N ALA A 222 -20.30 -18.94 -8.99
CA ALA A 222 -18.96 -19.46 -8.77
C ALA A 222 -18.20 -19.48 -10.11
N PRO A 223 -16.85 -19.43 -10.07
CA PRO A 223 -16.04 -19.59 -11.26
C PRO A 223 -16.18 -21.01 -11.84
N THR A 224 -16.21 -21.12 -13.16
CA THR A 224 -16.22 -22.39 -13.91
C THR A 224 -14.81 -22.97 -14.06
N ALA A 225 -13.77 -22.14 -13.97
CA ALA A 225 -12.36 -22.55 -13.93
C ALA A 225 -11.50 -21.46 -13.26
N ASN A 226 -10.25 -21.81 -12.92
CA ASN A 226 -9.23 -20.86 -12.43
C ASN A 226 -9.64 -20.03 -11.21
N ALA A 227 -10.43 -20.61 -10.30
CA ALA A 227 -10.87 -19.96 -9.07
C ALA A 227 -9.68 -19.44 -8.26
N ALA A 228 -9.71 -18.16 -7.88
CA ALA A 228 -8.67 -17.53 -7.08
C ALA A 228 -9.25 -16.59 -6.02
N THR A 229 -8.63 -16.58 -4.85
CA THR A 229 -9.02 -15.76 -3.69
C THR A 229 -8.13 -14.53 -3.51
N GLU A 230 -7.19 -14.30 -4.43
CA GLU A 230 -6.23 -13.21 -4.37
C GLU A 230 -6.10 -12.51 -5.73
N ILE A 231 -6.04 -11.18 -5.72
CA ILE A 231 -5.78 -10.34 -6.89
C ILE A 231 -4.69 -9.32 -6.54
N THR A 232 -3.70 -9.19 -7.42
CA THR A 232 -2.69 -8.14 -7.36
C THR A 232 -2.99 -7.07 -8.40
N LEU A 233 -3.08 -5.82 -7.96
CA LEU A 233 -3.10 -4.62 -8.81
C LEU A 233 -1.73 -3.93 -8.74
N THR A 234 -0.98 -4.00 -9.83
CA THR A 234 0.27 -3.25 -10.00
C THR A 234 -0.04 -1.81 -10.43
N THR A 235 0.61 -0.84 -9.79
CA THR A 235 0.42 0.60 -10.08
C THR A 235 1.63 1.25 -10.77
N GLN A 236 2.69 0.47 -10.96
CA GLN A 236 3.87 0.89 -11.71
C GLN A 236 3.59 0.89 -13.21
N GLY A 237 4.21 1.84 -13.91
CA GLY A 237 4.14 1.95 -15.36
C GLY A 237 5.37 2.66 -15.92
N THR A 238 5.41 2.83 -17.24
CA THR A 238 6.53 3.53 -17.91
C THR A 238 6.68 4.98 -17.47
N THR A 239 5.57 5.68 -17.23
CA THR A 239 5.54 7.07 -16.76
C THR A 239 5.67 7.21 -15.25
N LEU A 240 5.29 6.17 -14.51
CA LEU A 240 5.34 6.10 -13.05
C LEU A 240 6.09 4.84 -12.60
N PRO A 241 7.43 4.79 -12.77
CA PRO A 241 8.21 3.58 -12.50
C PRO A 241 8.21 3.20 -11.02
N ASN A 242 7.99 4.17 -10.12
CA ASN A 242 7.87 3.95 -8.68
C ASN A 242 6.44 3.65 -8.22
N GLY A 243 5.45 3.73 -9.12
CA GLY A 243 4.03 3.59 -8.81
C GLY A 243 3.33 4.90 -8.46
N PHE A 244 2.15 4.82 -7.85
CA PHE A 244 1.34 6.02 -7.58
C PHE A 244 1.90 6.84 -6.41
N PRO A 245 1.91 8.17 -6.51
CA PRO A 245 2.40 9.03 -5.42
C PRO A 245 1.50 8.94 -4.19
N LEU A 246 2.09 9.08 -3.00
CA LEU A 246 1.36 9.12 -1.72
C LEU A 246 1.49 10.49 -1.02
N SER A 247 1.69 11.55 -1.81
CA SER A 247 1.91 12.92 -1.31
C SER A 247 0.66 13.60 -0.75
N ASN A 248 -0.49 12.93 -0.78
CA ASN A 248 -1.76 13.43 -0.27
C ASN A 248 -1.97 13.05 1.21
N THR A 249 -2.25 14.06 2.03
CA THR A 249 -2.59 13.90 3.46
C THR A 249 -4.09 13.67 3.69
N VAL A 250 -4.91 13.95 2.69
CA VAL A 250 -6.36 13.67 2.61
C VAL A 250 -6.63 12.81 1.38
N THR A 251 -7.80 12.17 1.31
CA THR A 251 -8.17 11.35 0.14
C THR A 251 -8.18 12.20 -1.13
N SER A 252 -7.49 11.73 -2.18
CA SER A 252 -7.40 12.44 -3.46
C SER A 252 -7.49 11.46 -4.61
N VAL A 253 -8.61 11.52 -5.34
CA VAL A 253 -8.83 10.67 -6.51
C VAL A 253 -7.72 10.91 -7.55
N ALA A 254 -7.46 12.18 -7.86
CA ALA A 254 -6.47 12.57 -8.87
C ALA A 254 -5.03 12.15 -8.54
N THR A 255 -4.68 12.01 -7.26
CA THR A 255 -3.32 11.67 -6.84
C THR A 255 -3.04 10.19 -6.98
N ASN A 256 -3.94 9.33 -6.52
CA ASN A 256 -3.64 7.89 -6.39
C ASN A 256 -4.85 6.95 -6.37
N ALA A 257 -6.00 7.35 -6.91
CA ALA A 257 -7.10 6.40 -7.07
C ALA A 257 -6.67 5.20 -7.91
N ALA A 258 -6.85 4.01 -7.36
CA ALA A 258 -6.57 2.74 -8.02
C ALA A 258 -7.85 1.89 -8.08
N TYR A 259 -8.06 1.18 -9.18
CA TYR A 259 -9.27 0.41 -9.44
C TYR A 259 -8.96 -1.06 -9.66
N MET A 260 -9.76 -1.93 -9.04
CA MET A 260 -9.67 -3.37 -9.20
C MET A 260 -11.04 -3.94 -9.53
N VAL A 261 -11.08 -4.86 -10.50
CA VAL A 261 -12.27 -5.65 -10.80
C VAL A 261 -12.27 -6.90 -9.93
N ILE A 262 -13.40 -7.21 -9.29
CA ILE A 262 -13.62 -8.46 -8.56
C ILE A 262 -14.94 -9.10 -9.00
N ALA A 263 -15.07 -10.40 -8.77
CA ALA A 263 -16.36 -11.07 -8.86
C ALA A 263 -17.34 -10.45 -7.84
N PRO A 264 -18.61 -10.19 -8.21
CA PRO A 264 -19.63 -9.81 -7.24
C PRO A 264 -19.94 -10.95 -6.28
N GLY A 265 -20.32 -10.60 -5.05
CA GLY A 265 -20.66 -11.59 -4.03
C GLY A 265 -20.42 -11.09 -2.61
N THR A 266 -20.63 -11.99 -1.66
CA THR A 266 -20.32 -11.74 -0.25
C THR A 266 -18.89 -12.18 0.04
N HIS A 267 -18.05 -11.23 0.45
CA HIS A 267 -16.62 -11.44 0.65
C HIS A 267 -16.11 -10.83 1.95
N SER A 268 -15.11 -11.47 2.54
CA SER A 268 -14.32 -10.94 3.65
C SER A 268 -12.94 -10.56 3.13
N LEU A 269 -12.75 -9.26 2.83
CA LEU A 269 -11.54 -8.80 2.15
C LEU A 269 -10.47 -8.27 3.11
N THR A 270 -9.23 -8.64 2.85
CA THR A 270 -8.02 -8.02 3.40
C THR A 270 -7.26 -7.33 2.28
N VAL A 271 -6.82 -6.09 2.50
CA VAL A 271 -6.13 -5.27 1.50
C VAL A 271 -4.73 -4.92 1.98
N ASP A 272 -3.72 -5.42 1.30
CA ASP A 272 -2.31 -5.10 1.54
C ASP A 272 -1.86 -4.00 0.58
N TYR A 273 -1.50 -2.83 1.11
CA TYR A 273 -0.94 -1.71 0.35
C TYR A 273 0.58 -1.75 0.44
N TYR A 274 1.25 -2.03 -0.68
CA TYR A 274 2.71 -2.02 -0.73
C TYR A 274 3.20 -0.62 -1.02
N ILE A 275 3.95 -0.06 -0.07
CA ILE A 275 4.56 1.26 -0.18
C ILE A 275 6.08 1.13 -0.25
N LYS A 276 6.71 1.97 -1.07
CA LYS A 276 8.15 1.94 -1.33
C LYS A 276 8.74 3.33 -1.19
N ASP A 277 9.88 3.40 -0.51
CA ASP A 277 10.78 4.55 -0.53
C ASP A 277 11.95 4.25 -1.49
N PRO A 278 12.04 4.94 -2.65
CA PRO A 278 13.11 4.71 -3.61
C PRO A 278 14.51 5.12 -3.09
N VAL A 279 14.60 6.00 -2.09
CA VAL A 279 15.88 6.48 -1.53
C VAL A 279 16.48 5.42 -0.62
N THR A 280 15.69 4.83 0.27
CA THR A 280 16.17 3.74 1.14
C THR A 280 16.13 2.38 0.44
N GLY A 281 15.36 2.25 -0.65
CA GLY A 281 15.11 1.00 -1.34
C GLY A 281 14.11 0.07 -0.62
N VAL A 282 13.55 0.51 0.50
CA VAL A 282 12.65 -0.28 1.34
C VAL A 282 11.26 -0.33 0.71
N GLU A 283 10.71 -1.55 0.62
CA GLU A 283 9.31 -1.80 0.30
C GLU A 283 8.69 -2.66 1.40
N GLY A 284 7.47 -2.31 1.82
CA GLY A 284 6.71 -3.05 2.81
C GLY A 284 5.21 -2.83 2.66
N ALA A 285 4.42 -3.71 3.29
CA ALA A 285 2.97 -3.68 3.20
C ALA A 285 2.33 -3.09 4.47
N ILE A 286 1.27 -2.31 4.28
CA ILE A 286 0.35 -1.91 5.34
C ILE A 286 -1.00 -2.56 5.04
N THR A 287 -1.48 -3.38 5.98
CA THR A 287 -2.69 -4.18 5.81
C THR A 287 -3.92 -3.48 6.38
N LYS A 288 -5.03 -3.51 5.63
CA LYS A 288 -6.36 -3.09 6.07
C LYS A 288 -7.35 -4.23 5.91
N THR A 289 -7.94 -4.67 7.01
CA THR A 289 -9.08 -5.60 6.98
C THR A 289 -10.38 -4.83 6.78
N LEU A 290 -11.24 -5.28 5.86
CA LEU A 290 -12.58 -4.75 5.65
C LEU A 290 -13.60 -5.52 6.52
N PRO A 291 -14.84 -5.00 6.71
CA PRO A 291 -15.88 -5.75 7.39
C PRO A 291 -16.06 -7.15 6.78
N THR A 292 -16.07 -8.17 7.65
CA THR A 292 -16.29 -9.57 7.29
C THR A 292 -17.67 -9.75 6.64
N GLY A 293 -17.75 -10.59 5.60
CA GLY A 293 -19.02 -10.93 4.95
C GLY A 293 -19.73 -9.75 4.30
N LYS A 294 -18.99 -8.80 3.73
CA LYS A 294 -19.56 -7.64 3.04
C LYS A 294 -20.06 -8.05 1.65
N LEU A 295 -21.27 -7.61 1.28
CA LEU A 295 -21.81 -7.76 -0.07
C LEU A 295 -21.20 -6.71 -1.02
N PHE A 296 -20.59 -7.19 -2.11
CA PHE A 296 -20.11 -6.42 -3.24
C PHE A 296 -21.01 -6.72 -4.44
N GLU A 297 -21.93 -5.81 -4.73
CA GLU A 297 -22.94 -5.94 -5.77
C GLU A 297 -22.34 -5.67 -7.15
N ALA A 298 -22.88 -6.33 -8.17
CA ALA A 298 -22.59 -6.00 -9.56
C ALA A 298 -22.94 -4.54 -9.86
N ASN A 299 -22.21 -3.92 -10.78
CA ASN A 299 -22.43 -2.52 -11.20
C ASN A 299 -22.25 -1.52 -10.04
N LYS A 300 -21.36 -1.82 -9.09
CA LYS A 300 -21.03 -0.90 -7.98
C LYS A 300 -19.54 -0.72 -7.84
N VAL A 301 -19.16 0.51 -7.53
CA VAL A 301 -17.81 0.90 -7.15
C VAL A 301 -17.80 1.13 -5.65
N TYR A 302 -16.88 0.47 -4.95
CA TYR A 302 -16.74 0.57 -3.51
C TYR A 302 -15.48 1.33 -3.15
N ASP A 303 -15.65 2.52 -2.59
CA ASP A 303 -14.55 3.32 -2.05
C ASP A 303 -13.95 2.67 -0.80
N ILE A 304 -12.62 2.54 -0.82
CA ILE A 304 -11.81 2.01 0.27
C ILE A 304 -10.73 3.04 0.60
N THR A 305 -10.91 3.74 1.71
CA THR A 305 -9.90 4.68 2.22
C THR A 305 -8.92 3.96 3.14
N ALA A 306 -7.64 4.33 3.09
CA ALA A 306 -6.61 3.80 3.97
C ALA A 306 -5.65 4.90 4.42
N ASN A 307 -5.34 4.95 5.71
CA ASN A 307 -4.22 5.74 6.22
C ASN A 307 -2.99 4.83 6.23
N LEU A 308 -2.02 5.14 5.39
CA LEU A 308 -0.78 4.39 5.22
C LEU A 308 0.39 5.05 5.96
N THR A 309 0.12 5.91 6.94
CA THR A 309 1.16 6.53 7.75
C THR A 309 1.68 5.51 8.76
N PRO A 310 2.93 5.04 8.63
CA PRO A 310 3.52 4.15 9.61
C PRO A 310 3.92 4.94 10.87
N THR A 311 4.28 4.24 11.95
CA THR A 311 4.82 4.88 13.15
C THR A 311 6.09 5.66 12.81
N ASP A 312 6.21 6.88 13.32
CA ASP A 312 7.37 7.75 13.15
C ASP A 312 8.28 7.66 14.38
N TYR A 313 9.52 7.23 14.17
CA TYR A 313 10.56 7.16 15.21
C TYR A 313 11.62 8.26 15.07
N SER A 314 11.28 9.36 14.39
CA SER A 314 12.18 10.52 14.25
C SER A 314 12.54 11.17 15.59
N ASP A 315 11.73 11.00 16.63
CA ASP A 315 11.99 11.49 17.99
C ASP A 315 13.07 10.68 18.72
N ARG A 316 13.28 9.41 18.33
CA ARG A 316 14.36 8.55 18.82
C ARG A 316 15.68 8.94 18.18
N LYS A 317 16.35 9.91 18.80
CA LYS A 317 17.67 10.41 18.41
C LYS A 317 18.79 9.50 18.91
N TYR A 318 19.94 9.56 18.24
CA TYR A 318 21.16 8.90 18.69
C TYR A 318 21.89 9.74 19.72
N TYR A 319 22.50 9.10 20.71
CA TYR A 319 23.34 9.74 21.70
C TYR A 319 24.63 8.95 21.86
N MET A 320 25.76 9.66 21.97
CA MET A 320 26.90 9.10 22.69
C MET A 320 26.44 8.80 24.12
N TRP A 321 26.96 7.74 24.75
CA TRP A 321 26.40 7.22 25.99
C TRP A 321 26.23 8.32 27.05
N ASP A 322 24.99 8.50 27.50
CA ASP A 322 24.58 9.47 28.51
C ASP A 322 25.02 10.92 28.22
N ALA A 323 25.16 11.32 26.96
CA ALA A 323 25.50 12.70 26.59
C ALA A 323 24.38 13.69 26.98
N LYS A 324 24.73 14.97 27.15
CA LYS A 324 23.76 16.03 27.48
C LYS A 324 22.92 16.44 26.27
N GLN A 325 23.45 16.25 25.07
CA GLN A 325 22.79 16.56 23.81
C GLN A 325 22.92 15.40 22.84
N ASN A 326 21.96 15.26 21.92
CA ASN A 326 21.99 14.20 20.92
C ASN A 326 23.17 14.34 19.96
N TYR A 327 23.58 13.23 19.35
CA TYR A 327 24.76 13.11 18.48
C TYR A 327 24.82 14.18 17.37
N TRP A 328 23.65 14.61 16.89
CA TRP A 328 23.49 15.55 15.77
C TRP A 328 22.97 16.93 16.20
N TYR A 329 22.99 17.25 17.50
CA TYR A 329 22.50 18.53 18.01
C TYR A 329 23.25 19.71 17.37
N GLY A 330 22.49 20.68 16.84
CA GLY A 330 23.04 21.87 16.18
C GLY A 330 23.59 21.64 14.77
N VAL A 331 23.41 20.46 14.18
CA VAL A 331 23.84 20.14 12.81
C VAL A 331 22.63 20.17 11.87
N SER A 332 22.62 21.09 10.89
CA SER A 332 21.51 21.26 9.94
C SER A 332 21.37 20.11 8.94
N ASP A 333 22.51 19.62 8.44
CA ASP A 333 22.58 18.61 7.37
C ASP A 333 23.14 17.31 7.93
N TYR A 334 22.51 16.81 9.00
CA TYR A 334 22.93 15.55 9.59
C TYR A 334 22.53 14.37 8.69
N PRO A 335 23.30 13.26 8.69
CA PRO A 335 22.96 12.07 7.93
C PRO A 335 21.60 11.51 8.33
N ILE A 336 20.76 11.14 7.37
CA ILE A 336 19.40 10.61 7.64
C ILE A 336 19.17 9.22 7.05
N VAL A 337 19.99 8.79 6.08
CA VAL A 337 19.93 7.44 5.50
C VAL A 337 21.27 6.70 5.62
N ASN A 338 21.21 5.36 5.57
CA ASN A 338 22.38 4.49 5.67
C ASN A 338 23.48 4.89 4.67
N GLY A 339 24.72 4.95 5.14
CA GLY A 339 25.90 5.27 4.32
C GLY A 339 26.19 6.76 4.16
N GLN A 340 25.28 7.65 4.59
CA GLN A 340 25.58 9.08 4.68
C GLN A 340 26.50 9.38 5.86
N SER A 341 27.29 10.45 5.73
CA SER A 341 28.16 10.92 6.79
C SER A 341 28.31 12.45 6.81
N ASN A 342 28.63 12.98 7.99
CA ASN A 342 28.97 14.37 8.24
C ASN A 342 30.04 14.44 9.34
N SER A 343 31.10 15.21 9.10
CA SER A 343 32.26 15.29 10.00
C SER A 343 32.06 16.16 11.24
N ASN A 344 30.91 16.86 11.35
CA ASN A 344 30.52 17.72 12.48
C ASN A 344 29.89 16.94 13.65
N TYR A 345 30.61 15.94 14.15
CA TYR A 345 30.28 15.21 15.37
C TYR A 345 31.26 15.57 16.49
N ALA A 346 30.89 15.31 17.75
CA ALA A 346 31.75 15.60 18.90
C ALA A 346 33.05 14.79 18.88
N ARG A 347 34.17 15.41 19.28
CA ARG A 347 35.51 14.77 19.28
C ARG A 347 36.25 14.86 20.62
N ASN A 348 35.72 15.63 21.57
CA ASN A 348 36.28 15.83 22.89
C ASN A 348 35.17 16.25 23.87
N ASP A 349 35.53 16.27 25.15
CA ASP A 349 34.66 16.50 26.30
C ASP A 349 34.18 17.95 26.50
N ALA A 350 34.70 18.91 25.72
CA ALA A 350 34.16 20.27 25.71
C ALA A 350 32.82 20.36 24.94
N ASP A 351 32.52 19.38 24.08
CA ASP A 351 31.26 19.31 23.33
C ASP A 351 30.16 18.65 24.18
N PRO A 352 28.97 19.28 24.35
CA PRO A 352 27.88 18.69 25.15
C PRO A 352 27.30 17.39 24.57
N ARG A 353 27.60 17.07 23.31
CA ARG A 353 27.22 15.80 22.66
C ARG A 353 28.20 14.68 22.97
N TRP A 354 29.34 14.98 23.60
CA TRP A 354 30.30 13.99 24.05
C TRP A 354 29.71 13.12 25.16
N PHE A 355 30.08 11.85 25.18
CA PHE A 355 29.60 10.91 26.18
C PHE A 355 29.96 11.34 27.61
N ASN A 356 29.17 10.86 28.56
CA ASN A 356 29.45 11.09 29.98
C ASN A 356 30.67 10.26 30.44
N THR A 357 31.65 10.93 31.03
CA THR A 357 32.95 10.36 31.42
C THR A 357 32.97 9.74 32.82
N ILE A 358 31.81 9.63 33.49
CA ILE A 358 31.67 8.91 34.77
C ILE A 358 32.07 7.44 34.65
N ASN A 359 32.69 6.85 35.68
CA ASN A 359 33.28 5.51 35.63
C ASN A 359 32.88 4.65 36.83
N ASN A 360 33.25 3.37 36.80
CA ASN A 360 33.08 2.37 37.87
C ASN A 360 31.62 1.99 38.15
N SER A 361 30.96 1.31 37.20
CA SER A 361 29.54 0.89 37.33
C SER A 361 28.58 2.03 37.65
N ALA A 362 28.88 3.23 37.15
CA ALA A 362 28.05 4.40 37.39
C ALA A 362 26.72 4.29 36.63
N GLN A 363 25.68 4.87 37.23
CA GLN A 363 24.39 5.05 36.58
C GLN A 363 24.39 6.35 35.79
N ALA A 364 23.76 6.31 34.61
CA ALA A 364 23.51 7.47 33.79
C ALA A 364 22.67 8.55 34.50
N SER A 365 22.93 9.81 34.17
CA SER A 365 22.34 11.01 34.79
C SER A 365 21.76 12.00 33.78
N PHE A 366 21.91 11.74 32.48
CA PHE A 366 21.43 12.57 31.37
C PHE A 366 20.57 11.72 30.42
N SER A 367 20.95 11.59 29.14
CA SER A 367 20.12 10.97 28.11
C SER A 367 19.78 9.50 28.35
N CYS A 368 20.60 8.77 29.11
CA CYS A 368 20.39 7.36 29.39
C CYS A 368 19.68 7.09 30.73
N GLN A 369 19.30 8.13 31.48
CA GLN A 369 18.70 7.99 32.82
C GLN A 369 17.42 7.16 32.84
N THR A 370 16.65 7.15 31.75
CA THR A 370 15.40 6.39 31.62
C THR A 370 15.56 5.07 30.87
N CYS A 371 16.78 4.72 30.44
CA CYS A 371 17.02 3.45 29.77
C CYS A 371 16.86 2.27 30.75
N PRO A 372 16.51 1.07 30.27
CA PRO A 372 16.65 -0.13 31.07
C PRO A 372 18.10 -0.32 31.53
N ASN A 373 18.25 -0.89 32.72
CA ASN A 373 19.54 -1.28 33.24
C ASN A 373 20.01 -2.59 32.58
N VAL A 374 21.29 -2.94 32.74
CA VAL A 374 21.87 -4.13 32.06
C VAL A 374 21.15 -5.44 32.42
N ASN A 375 20.68 -5.60 33.66
CA ASN A 375 19.95 -6.81 34.08
C ASN A 375 18.59 -6.90 33.36
N GLU A 376 17.86 -5.77 33.26
CA GLU A 376 16.58 -5.72 32.56
C GLU A 376 16.73 -6.04 31.08
N MET A 377 17.80 -5.54 30.43
CA MET A 377 18.12 -5.91 29.05
C MET A 377 18.38 -7.40 28.89
N ILE A 378 19.05 -8.03 29.86
CA ILE A 378 19.30 -9.47 29.85
C ILE A 378 17.99 -10.26 30.03
N TRP A 379 17.04 -9.76 30.82
CA TRP A 379 15.69 -10.33 30.89
C TRP A 379 14.98 -10.28 29.55
N TYR A 380 14.98 -9.14 28.85
CA TYR A 380 14.42 -9.07 27.49
C TYR A 380 15.14 -10.02 26.53
N CYS A 381 16.48 -10.08 26.58
CA CYS A 381 17.29 -10.94 25.74
C CYS A 381 16.98 -12.44 25.93
N LEU A 382 16.98 -12.93 27.17
CA LEU A 382 16.87 -14.37 27.48
C LEU A 382 15.44 -14.86 27.71
N LYS A 383 14.57 -14.00 28.25
CA LYS A 383 13.23 -14.35 28.73
C LYS A 383 12.12 -13.51 28.10
N GLY A 384 12.48 -12.49 27.32
CA GLY A 384 11.52 -11.68 26.58
C GLY A 384 10.90 -12.37 25.36
N ASN A 385 11.23 -13.65 25.12
CA ASN A 385 10.81 -14.41 23.94
C ASN A 385 10.89 -13.57 22.65
N PRO A 386 12.10 -13.21 22.19
CA PRO A 386 12.23 -12.25 21.10
C PRO A 386 11.65 -12.77 19.79
N HIS A 387 10.97 -11.90 19.03
CA HIS A 387 10.52 -12.19 17.66
C HIS A 387 11.03 -11.13 16.69
N TRP A 388 11.86 -11.53 15.72
CA TRP A 388 12.36 -10.61 14.71
C TRP A 388 11.32 -10.45 13.61
N ASP A 389 10.82 -9.23 13.46
CA ASP A 389 9.82 -8.85 12.49
C ASP A 389 10.48 -8.06 11.37
N SER A 390 10.72 -8.72 10.23
CA SER A 390 11.32 -8.10 9.04
C SER A 390 10.33 -7.27 8.22
N GLU A 391 9.03 -7.34 8.51
CA GLU A 391 7.98 -6.76 7.66
C GLU A 391 7.31 -5.55 8.29
N HIS A 392 7.38 -5.36 9.61
CA HIS A 392 6.82 -4.17 10.24
C HIS A 392 7.49 -2.91 9.71
N VAL A 393 6.68 -2.09 9.05
CA VAL A 393 7.09 -0.84 8.41
C VAL A 393 6.99 0.31 9.41
N TRP A 394 8.03 1.13 9.45
CA TRP A 394 8.11 2.35 10.24
C TRP A 394 8.83 3.45 9.46
N SER A 395 8.73 4.68 9.94
CA SER A 395 9.43 5.82 9.34
C SER A 395 10.38 6.47 10.32
N ARG A 396 11.43 7.10 9.77
CA ARG A 396 12.39 7.90 10.53
C ARG A 396 12.98 8.96 9.61
N ASP A 397 13.02 10.19 10.09
CA ASP A 397 13.50 11.36 9.37
C ASP A 397 12.88 11.46 7.95
N SER A 398 11.56 11.22 7.84
CA SER A 398 10.76 11.22 6.60
C SER A 398 11.10 10.14 5.57
N HIS A 399 11.84 9.10 5.96
CA HIS A 399 12.16 7.95 5.12
C HIS A 399 11.56 6.65 5.65
N LEU A 400 11.30 5.72 4.74
CA LEU A 400 10.69 4.43 5.05
C LEU A 400 11.75 3.38 5.41
N TYR A 401 11.47 2.65 6.47
CA TYR A 401 12.25 1.51 6.92
C TYR A 401 11.33 0.37 7.36
N LYS A 402 11.93 -0.79 7.58
CA LYS A 402 11.29 -1.95 8.19
C LYS A 402 12.30 -2.75 8.98
N GLY A 403 11.83 -3.67 9.81
CA GLY A 403 12.70 -4.49 10.64
C GLY A 403 12.73 -4.02 12.09
N GLY A 404 12.61 -4.96 13.01
CA GLY A 404 12.68 -4.72 14.44
C GLY A 404 12.42 -6.00 15.22
N MET A 405 12.36 -5.87 16.55
CA MET A 405 12.20 -7.01 17.43
C MET A 405 11.04 -6.76 18.40
N TRP A 406 10.16 -7.75 18.51
CA TRP A 406 9.16 -7.80 19.56
C TRP A 406 9.74 -8.46 20.81
N PHE A 407 9.38 -7.92 21.96
CA PHE A 407 9.76 -8.43 23.28
C PHE A 407 8.54 -8.51 24.17
N LYS A 408 8.44 -9.56 24.98
CA LYS A 408 7.49 -9.59 26.10
C LYS A 408 7.74 -8.38 27.00
N ARG A 409 6.65 -7.76 27.43
CA ARG A 409 6.62 -6.70 28.45
C ARG A 409 7.20 -7.19 29.75
N LYS A 410 7.85 -6.30 30.50
CA LYS A 410 8.51 -6.62 31.79
C LYS A 410 7.55 -7.24 32.80
N ALA A 411 6.30 -6.78 32.83
CA ALA A 411 5.25 -7.36 33.69
C ALA A 411 5.02 -8.85 33.38
N LYS A 412 4.96 -9.22 32.10
CA LYS A 412 4.73 -10.61 31.70
C LYS A 412 5.94 -11.50 31.99
N ILE A 413 7.15 -10.98 31.73
CA ILE A 413 8.40 -11.68 32.07
C ILE A 413 8.45 -11.96 33.58
N ALA A 414 8.13 -10.99 34.43
CA ALA A 414 8.14 -11.15 35.88
C ALA A 414 7.14 -12.22 36.34
N GLU A 415 5.90 -12.15 35.85
CA GLU A 415 4.83 -13.13 36.13
C GLU A 415 5.26 -14.57 35.80
N GLU A 416 5.73 -14.81 34.57
CA GLU A 416 6.11 -16.15 34.09
C GLU A 416 7.32 -16.75 34.81
N ASN A 417 8.12 -15.91 35.48
CA ASN A 417 9.31 -16.34 36.21
C ASN A 417 9.14 -16.26 37.74
N GLY A 418 7.91 -16.01 38.23
CA GLY A 418 7.62 -15.94 39.67
C GLY A 418 8.37 -14.82 40.38
N LYS A 419 8.52 -13.67 39.71
CA LYS A 419 9.24 -12.48 40.20
C LYS A 419 8.31 -11.28 40.32
N ASN A 420 8.71 -10.31 41.12
CA ASN A 420 8.17 -8.96 41.03
C ASN A 420 8.91 -8.17 39.94
N ILE A 421 8.25 -7.17 39.35
CA ILE A 421 8.86 -6.29 38.33
C ILE A 421 10.18 -5.67 38.82
N SER A 422 10.25 -5.26 40.09
CA SER A 422 11.45 -4.68 40.69
C SER A 422 12.65 -5.63 40.74
N ASP A 423 12.41 -6.95 40.76
CA ASP A 423 13.47 -7.94 40.86
C ASP A 423 14.30 -8.01 39.58
N LEU A 424 13.68 -7.73 38.42
CA LEU A 424 14.34 -7.77 37.11
C LEU A 424 15.44 -6.71 36.99
N ALA A 425 15.34 -5.62 37.75
CA ALA A 425 16.36 -4.59 37.82
C ALA A 425 17.56 -4.99 38.70
N ASN A 426 17.36 -5.89 39.66
CA ASN A 426 18.37 -6.23 40.66
C ASN A 426 19.34 -7.31 40.20
N ALA A 427 18.86 -8.29 39.44
CA ALA A 427 19.65 -9.40 38.93
C ALA A 427 19.08 -9.94 37.62
N ALA A 428 19.94 -10.51 36.78
CA ALA A 428 19.59 -11.26 35.58
C ALA A 428 18.87 -12.60 35.91
N PRO A 429 18.35 -13.34 34.91
CA PRO A 429 17.63 -14.60 35.12
C PRO A 429 18.40 -15.69 35.86
N ASP A 430 19.73 -15.66 35.82
CA ASP A 430 20.62 -16.60 36.53
C ASP A 430 20.91 -16.17 37.99
N GLY A 431 20.32 -15.05 38.44
CA GLY A 431 20.49 -14.50 39.78
C GLY A 431 21.74 -13.63 39.98
N ARG A 432 22.55 -13.42 38.93
CA ARG A 432 23.74 -12.56 39.00
C ARG A 432 23.41 -11.11 38.68
N ASP A 433 24.17 -10.18 39.27
CA ASP A 433 24.06 -8.76 38.97
C ASP A 433 25.13 -8.33 37.95
N PHE A 434 24.70 -8.14 36.70
CA PHE A 434 25.59 -7.83 35.58
C PHE A 434 26.12 -6.41 35.60
N ARG A 435 25.65 -5.54 36.50
CA ARG A 435 26.27 -4.21 36.73
C ARG A 435 27.72 -4.31 37.20
N ASN A 436 28.11 -5.49 37.71
CA ASN A 436 29.44 -5.76 38.26
C ASN A 436 30.25 -6.75 37.41
N LEU A 437 29.79 -7.13 36.21
CA LEU A 437 30.38 -8.20 35.40
C LEU A 437 30.68 -7.77 33.96
N LEU A 438 31.85 -8.15 33.43
CA LEU A 438 32.23 -7.90 32.04
C LEU A 438 31.93 -9.11 31.13
N GLU A 439 30.66 -9.47 31.04
CA GLU A 439 30.21 -10.62 30.24
C GLU A 439 29.27 -10.18 29.11
N VAL A 440 29.33 -10.88 27.98
CA VAL A 440 28.37 -10.76 26.89
C VAL A 440 27.33 -11.87 27.03
N VAL A 441 26.05 -11.50 27.03
CA VAL A 441 24.94 -12.44 27.10
C VAL A 441 24.26 -12.52 25.74
N THR A 442 24.45 -13.64 25.06
CA THR A 442 23.87 -13.89 23.74
C THR A 442 22.68 -14.83 23.84
N ASN A 443 21.64 -14.54 23.07
CA ASN A 443 20.54 -15.46 22.79
C ASN A 443 20.43 -15.69 21.29
N ASN A 444 20.66 -16.94 20.86
CA ASN A 444 20.49 -17.36 19.48
C ASN A 444 19.14 -18.06 19.24
N SER A 445 18.29 -18.11 20.26
CA SER A 445 16.95 -18.70 20.24
C SER A 445 15.91 -17.58 20.27
N PHE A 446 15.53 -17.12 19.07
CA PHE A 446 14.43 -16.19 18.83
C PHE A 446 13.61 -16.70 17.63
N THR A 447 12.39 -16.20 17.49
CA THR A 447 11.49 -16.59 16.41
C THR A 447 11.52 -15.55 15.29
N LEU A 448 11.35 -15.98 14.04
CA LEU A 448 11.14 -15.06 12.91
C LEU A 448 9.64 -14.79 12.75
N GLY A 449 9.27 -13.53 12.59
CA GLY A 449 7.90 -13.07 12.40
C GLY A 449 7.37 -12.26 13.58
N VAL A 450 6.04 -12.20 13.66
CA VAL A 450 5.28 -11.47 14.68
C VAL A 450 4.85 -12.45 15.77
N PRO A 451 4.78 -12.04 17.06
CA PRO A 451 4.12 -12.83 18.08
C PRO A 451 2.69 -13.22 17.68
N SER A 452 2.16 -14.29 18.27
CA SER A 452 0.81 -14.75 17.97
C SER A 452 -0.21 -13.64 18.25
N ILE A 453 -1.28 -13.56 17.43
CA ILE A 453 -2.29 -12.50 17.57
C ILE A 453 -3.00 -12.53 18.93
N THR A 454 -3.06 -13.70 19.57
CA THR A 454 -3.65 -13.89 20.90
C THR A 454 -2.74 -13.43 22.04
N GLU A 455 -1.44 -13.27 21.79
CA GLU A 455 -0.46 -12.90 22.82
C GLU A 455 0.16 -11.53 22.58
N ILE A 456 -0.02 -10.92 21.40
CA ILE A 456 0.66 -9.69 20.96
C ILE A 456 0.54 -8.52 21.94
N GLU A 457 -0.54 -8.46 22.73
CA GLU A 457 -0.74 -7.44 23.77
C GLU A 457 0.30 -7.52 24.90
N ASN A 458 0.85 -8.71 25.14
CA ASN A 458 1.92 -8.95 26.11
C ASN A 458 3.29 -8.54 25.58
N TYR A 459 3.39 -8.05 24.34
CA TYR A 459 4.63 -7.64 23.72
C TYR A 459 4.68 -6.12 23.47
N PHE A 460 5.90 -5.61 23.31
CA PHE A 460 6.18 -4.29 22.75
C PHE A 460 7.21 -4.44 21.63
N TYR A 461 7.23 -3.46 20.72
CA TYR A 461 8.11 -3.47 19.55
C TYR A 461 9.25 -2.47 19.70
N LEU A 462 10.48 -2.91 19.39
CA LEU A 462 11.62 -2.02 19.20
C LEU A 462 12.07 -2.00 17.74
N PRO A 463 12.07 -0.82 17.08
CA PRO A 463 12.55 -0.70 15.71
C PRO A 463 14.07 -0.95 15.62
N ALA A 464 14.52 -1.48 14.49
CA ALA A 464 15.95 -1.60 14.18
C ALA A 464 16.53 -0.23 13.78
N LEU A 465 16.77 0.64 14.75
CA LEU A 465 17.16 2.04 14.50
C LEU A 465 18.62 2.21 14.06
N GLY A 466 19.45 1.18 14.04
CA GLY A 466 20.86 1.33 13.66
C GLY A 466 21.65 2.21 14.64
N SER A 467 22.69 2.87 14.13
CA SER A 467 23.62 3.66 14.93
C SER A 467 24.26 4.81 14.16
N SER A 468 24.84 5.75 14.90
CA SER A 468 25.80 6.73 14.39
C SER A 468 27.22 6.43 14.90
N TYR A 469 28.23 6.55 14.05
CA TYR A 469 29.64 6.35 14.43
C TYR A 469 30.57 7.16 13.57
N ASN A 470 31.52 7.89 14.18
CA ASN A 470 32.45 8.78 13.51
C ASN A 470 31.80 9.65 12.42
N GLY A 471 30.60 10.14 12.72
CA GLY A 471 29.84 10.98 11.81
C GLY A 471 29.09 10.24 10.70
N ALA A 472 29.05 8.92 10.66
CA ALA A 472 28.27 8.15 9.70
C ALA A 472 27.05 7.50 10.35
N ILE A 473 25.97 7.31 9.59
CA ILE A 473 24.81 6.51 10.01
C ILE A 473 24.77 5.18 9.27
N ALA A 474 24.50 4.11 10.00
CA ALA A 474 24.47 2.76 9.46
C ALA A 474 23.46 1.86 10.18
N SER A 475 23.11 0.76 9.52
CA SER A 475 22.31 -0.35 10.04
C SER A 475 20.86 -0.01 10.40
N ILE A 476 20.32 1.12 9.93
CA ILE A 476 18.89 1.41 10.04
C ILE A 476 18.11 0.34 9.25
N GLY A 477 17.14 -0.30 9.90
CA GLY A 477 16.37 -1.44 9.38
C GLY A 477 17.09 -2.80 9.45
N VAL A 478 18.36 -2.82 9.88
CA VAL A 478 19.18 -4.04 9.93
C VAL A 478 19.41 -4.52 11.36
N GLY A 479 19.68 -3.59 12.29
CA GLY A 479 19.86 -3.93 13.69
C GLY A 479 19.36 -2.84 14.63
N GLY A 480 18.87 -3.22 15.79
CA GLY A 480 18.56 -2.31 16.89
C GLY A 480 19.74 -2.19 17.82
N LEU A 481 20.20 -0.96 18.08
CA LEU A 481 21.28 -0.67 19.02
C LEU A 481 20.78 0.34 20.05
N TYR A 482 20.75 -0.08 21.33
CA TYR A 482 20.13 0.68 22.40
C TYR A 482 21.02 0.73 23.64
N TRP A 483 21.35 1.93 24.11
CA TRP A 483 22.14 2.09 25.33
C TRP A 483 21.37 1.67 26.58
N SER A 484 22.09 1.07 27.54
CA SER A 484 21.58 0.86 28.90
C SER A 484 21.84 2.06 29.82
N LEU A 485 21.21 2.01 30.99
CA LEU A 485 21.47 2.91 32.12
C LEU A 485 22.91 2.83 32.65
N ASN A 486 23.63 1.72 32.47
CA ASN A 486 24.85 1.43 33.21
C ASN A 486 26.12 1.50 32.37
N THR A 487 27.19 2.01 32.97
CA THR A 487 28.55 1.74 32.51
C THR A 487 29.03 0.37 32.97
N ILE A 488 30.11 -0.11 32.36
CA ILE A 488 30.82 -1.30 32.84
C ILE A 488 31.59 -1.04 34.16
N PRO A 489 31.92 -2.09 34.95
CA PRO A 489 32.64 -1.98 36.23
C PRO A 489 34.11 -1.61 36.12
N HIS A 490 34.80 -2.03 35.05
CA HIS A 490 36.23 -1.81 34.87
C HIS A 490 36.52 -1.30 33.46
N GLY A 491 36.80 -0.01 33.34
CA GLY A 491 37.09 0.64 32.06
C GLY A 491 36.50 2.04 31.98
N ASN A 492 37.13 2.91 31.19
CA ASN A 492 36.76 4.32 31.07
C ASN A 492 36.04 4.68 29.77
N ARG A 493 35.77 3.70 28.90
CA ARG A 493 35.31 3.96 27.53
C ARG A 493 34.06 3.22 27.09
N ASN A 494 33.56 2.23 27.83
CA ASN A 494 32.44 1.40 27.37
C ASN A 494 31.22 1.49 28.30
N ALA A 495 30.05 1.22 27.75
CA ALA A 495 28.80 1.07 28.48
C ALA A 495 28.01 -0.13 27.94
N TYR A 496 27.06 -0.65 28.73
CA TYR A 496 26.25 -1.77 28.24
C TYR A 496 25.19 -1.31 27.25
N TYR A 497 24.86 -2.19 26.33
CA TYR A 497 23.86 -1.96 25.29
C TYR A 497 23.17 -3.27 24.91
N LEU A 498 21.95 -3.15 24.40
CA LEU A 498 21.22 -4.23 23.75
C LEU A 498 21.43 -4.12 22.24
N VAL A 499 21.82 -5.23 21.61
CA VAL A 499 21.82 -5.41 20.16
C VAL A 499 20.86 -6.51 19.76
N PHE A 500 20.13 -6.27 18.67
CA PHE A 500 19.38 -7.32 18.00
C PHE A 500 19.38 -7.13 16.48
N SER A 501 19.24 -8.23 15.74
CA SER A 501 19.07 -8.27 14.29
C SER A 501 18.30 -9.55 13.89
N ALA A 502 18.18 -9.80 12.59
CA ALA A 502 17.61 -11.04 12.04
C ALA A 502 18.41 -12.32 12.36
N VAL A 503 19.61 -12.21 12.94
CA VAL A 503 20.51 -13.36 13.17
C VAL A 503 20.97 -13.53 14.62
N THR A 504 20.90 -12.48 15.44
CA THR A 504 21.37 -12.55 16.82
C THR A 504 20.71 -11.48 17.67
N ILE A 505 20.60 -11.77 18.96
CA ILE A 505 20.33 -10.80 20.00
C ILE A 505 21.34 -11.03 21.14
N TYR A 506 21.91 -9.96 21.66
CA TYR A 506 22.78 -10.03 22.82
C TYR A 506 22.80 -8.72 23.61
N VAL A 507 23.21 -8.83 24.87
CA VAL A 507 23.58 -7.71 25.72
C VAL A 507 25.09 -7.74 25.89
N GLY A 508 25.75 -6.68 25.48
CA GLY A 508 27.21 -6.58 25.51
C GLY A 508 27.64 -5.22 26.03
N ASN A 509 28.88 -4.84 25.70
CA ASN A 509 29.39 -3.50 25.94
C ASN A 509 30.03 -2.95 24.66
N GLU A 510 29.93 -1.64 24.49
CA GLU A 510 30.50 -0.93 23.33
C GLU A 510 31.00 0.44 23.76
N ASP A 511 31.92 0.99 22.98
CA ASP A 511 32.51 2.28 23.16
C ASP A 511 31.46 3.40 23.23
N ARG A 512 31.54 4.24 24.25
CA ARG A 512 30.53 5.27 24.58
C ARG A 512 30.42 6.38 23.55
N TYR A 513 31.42 6.54 22.68
CA TYR A 513 31.39 7.54 21.59
C TYR A 513 30.58 7.07 20.37
N TRP A 514 30.05 5.83 20.38
CA TRP A 514 29.00 5.43 19.45
C TRP A 514 27.67 6.12 19.78
N GLY A 515 26.94 6.49 18.74
CA GLY A 515 25.59 7.05 18.83
C GLY A 515 24.53 5.97 18.74
N PHE A 516 23.95 5.56 19.88
CA PHE A 516 22.83 4.60 19.91
C PHE A 516 21.53 5.27 20.37
N SER A 517 20.41 4.61 20.10
CA SER A 517 19.11 5.10 20.57
C SER A 517 19.03 4.97 22.10
N VAL A 518 18.35 5.91 22.73
CA VAL A 518 18.10 5.97 24.17
C VAL A 518 16.61 6.09 24.44
N GLY A 519 16.19 5.87 25.70
CA GLY A 519 14.81 6.05 26.15
C GLY A 519 14.24 4.82 26.82
N THR A 520 13.01 4.94 27.32
CA THR A 520 12.26 3.79 27.83
C THR A 520 11.92 2.82 26.68
N PHE A 521 11.88 1.54 27.01
CA PHE A 521 11.54 0.51 26.03
C PHE A 521 10.03 0.30 25.90
N GLU A 522 9.30 0.42 27.00
CA GLU A 522 7.85 0.21 27.11
C GLU A 522 7.17 1.21 28.03
#